data_AF-A0A3D3K1G9-F1
#
_entry.id   AF-A0A3D3K1G9-F1
#
_cell.length_a   1.000
_cell.length_b   1.000
_cell.length_c   1.000
_cell.angle_alpha   90.00
_cell.angle_beta   90.00
_cell.angle_gamma   90.00
#
_symmetry.space_group_name_H-M   'P 1'
#
loop_
_entity.id
_entity.type
_entity.pdbx_description
1 polymer ?
#
loop_
_entity_poly.entity_id
_entity_poly.type
_entity_poly.pdbx_seq_one_letter_code
_entity_poly.pdbx_strand_id
1 'polypeptide(L)'
;MKNFFSLLSLLFFLMSNSQKLTSYVNPFVGTKNMGHTFPGATAPFGMVQLSPETNQVAYAIDGKYNPETYRYCSGYQYDDKIIFGFSHTHFSGVGHSDLGDFLMMPTNGKLNLEPGKADVPKSGYHSQFSKITEKASPGFYEVMLDDYGIKAELTASDRVGFHRYTFPKSSES
;
A
#
# COMPACT_ATOMS: atom_id res chain seq x y z
N MET A 1 51.02 18.73 -22.34
CA MET A 1 50.62 17.40 -21.81
C MET A 1 50.19 17.43 -20.33
N LYS A 2 50.84 18.19 -19.42
CA LYS A 2 50.43 18.28 -18.00
C LYS A 2 49.03 18.89 -17.77
N ASN A 3 48.59 19.83 -18.61
CA ASN A 3 47.29 20.48 -18.48
C ASN A 3 46.10 19.62 -18.95
N PHE A 4 46.36 18.54 -19.71
CA PHE A 4 45.30 17.65 -20.22
C PHE A 4 44.88 16.62 -19.15
N PHE A 5 45.84 16.14 -18.35
CA PHE A 5 45.57 15.24 -17.23
C PHE A 5 44.80 15.93 -16.08
N SER A 6 45.04 17.22 -15.85
CA SER A 6 44.33 17.99 -14.83
C SER A 6 42.89 18.34 -15.20
N LEU A 7 42.55 18.33 -16.50
CA LEU A 7 41.18 18.57 -16.97
C LEU A 7 40.34 17.28 -16.90
N LEU A 8 40.98 16.11 -17.11
CA LEU A 8 40.34 14.81 -17.06
C LEU A 8 39.99 14.36 -15.63
N SER A 9 40.79 14.75 -14.62
CA SER A 9 40.48 14.53 -13.20
C SER A 9 39.33 15.40 -12.69
N LEU A 10 39.16 16.61 -13.25
CA LEU A 10 38.04 17.50 -12.91
C LEU A 10 36.70 16.99 -13.47
N LEU A 11 36.71 16.33 -14.63
CA LEU A 11 35.54 15.69 -15.23
C LEU A 11 35.10 14.42 -14.48
N PHE A 12 36.04 13.68 -13.87
CA PHE A 12 35.71 12.52 -13.02
C PHE A 12 35.06 12.92 -11.68
N PHE A 13 35.41 14.10 -11.14
CA PHE A 13 34.81 14.62 -9.90
C PHE A 13 33.37 15.13 -10.10
N LEU A 14 33.01 15.48 -11.34
CA LEU A 14 31.65 15.92 -11.69
C LEU A 14 30.68 14.75 -11.95
N MET A 15 31.16 13.51 -11.99
CA MET A 15 30.34 12.30 -12.01
C MET A 15 30.11 11.73 -10.60
N SER A 16 29.88 12.57 -9.60
CA SER A 16 29.22 12.11 -8.38
C SER A 16 27.82 11.62 -8.75
N ASN A 17 27.68 10.31 -8.91
CA ASN A 17 26.37 9.65 -8.94
C ASN A 17 25.61 10.09 -7.68
N SER A 18 24.62 10.96 -7.85
CA SER A 18 23.68 11.26 -6.78
C SER A 18 23.03 9.95 -6.35
N GLN A 19 23.40 9.44 -5.18
CA GLN A 19 22.91 8.15 -4.69
C GLN A 19 21.39 8.23 -4.50
N LYS A 20 20.65 7.29 -5.10
CA LYS A 20 19.19 7.21 -4.93
C LYS A 20 18.87 6.56 -3.59
N LEU A 21 18.99 7.31 -2.50
CA LEU A 21 18.84 6.78 -1.13
C LEU A 21 17.49 6.06 -0.91
N THR A 22 16.44 6.48 -1.60
CA THR A 22 15.12 5.83 -1.53
C THR A 22 15.11 4.39 -2.01
N SER A 23 16.09 3.93 -2.80
CA SER A 23 16.18 2.53 -3.23
C SER A 23 16.60 1.57 -2.12
N TYR A 24 17.10 2.06 -0.98
CA TYR A 24 17.43 1.22 0.18
C TYR A 24 16.23 0.90 1.06
N VAL A 25 15.13 1.64 0.91
CA VAL A 25 13.95 1.47 1.75
C VAL A 25 13.06 0.38 1.16
N ASN A 26 12.71 -0.61 1.97
CA ASN A 26 11.71 -1.61 1.66
C ASN A 26 10.49 -1.43 2.57
N PRO A 27 9.39 -0.82 2.10
CA PRO A 27 8.18 -0.59 2.92
C PRO A 27 7.48 -1.86 3.41
N PHE A 28 7.79 -3.03 2.86
CA PHE A 28 7.22 -4.29 3.33
C PHE A 28 7.87 -4.81 4.63
N VAL A 29 9.03 -4.29 5.03
CA VAL A 29 9.66 -4.68 6.30
C VAL A 29 8.78 -4.23 7.47
N GLY A 30 8.42 -5.19 8.35
CA GLY A 30 7.51 -4.96 9.47
C GLY A 30 6.02 -5.20 9.17
N THR A 31 5.66 -5.47 7.91
CA THR A 31 4.25 -5.68 7.51
C THR A 31 3.75 -7.11 7.71
N LYS A 32 4.62 -8.02 8.18
CA LYS A 32 4.29 -9.41 8.49
C LYS A 32 4.29 -9.61 10.00
N ASN A 33 3.35 -10.41 10.51
CA ASN A 33 3.20 -10.70 11.93
C ASN A 33 3.01 -9.40 12.74
N MET A 34 3.74 -9.23 13.84
CA MET A 34 3.47 -8.21 14.86
C MET A 34 4.36 -6.96 14.74
N GLY A 35 4.89 -6.68 13.54
CA GLY A 35 5.58 -5.42 13.29
C GLY A 35 4.61 -4.26 13.09
N HIS A 36 3.43 -4.52 12.53
CA HIS A 36 2.34 -3.58 12.33
C HIS A 36 2.75 -2.28 11.60
N THR A 37 3.64 -2.39 10.62
CA THR A 37 3.87 -1.29 9.65
C THR A 37 2.90 -1.43 8.48
N PHE A 38 2.83 -0.41 7.63
CA PHE A 38 2.02 -0.42 6.41
C PHE A 38 2.91 -0.17 5.18
N PRO A 39 2.60 -0.76 4.01
CA PRO A 39 3.38 -0.57 2.79
C PRO A 39 2.95 0.65 1.97
N GLY A 40 1.86 1.32 2.35
CA GLY A 40 1.26 2.43 1.63
C GLY A 40 2.12 3.68 1.47
N ALA A 41 1.64 4.58 0.62
CA ALA A 41 2.30 5.83 0.31
C ALA A 41 2.10 6.87 1.43
N THR A 42 3.19 7.48 1.87
CA THR A 42 3.17 8.62 2.78
C THR A 42 4.40 9.51 2.55
N ALA A 43 4.25 10.81 2.79
CA ALA A 43 5.38 11.73 2.90
C ALA A 43 6.06 11.60 4.27
N PRO A 44 7.32 12.02 4.45
CA PRO A 44 7.93 12.09 5.77
C PRO A 44 7.06 12.92 6.73
N PHE A 45 6.60 12.30 7.82
CA PHE A 45 5.67 12.92 8.79
C PHE A 45 4.32 13.36 8.19
N GLY A 46 3.90 12.75 7.07
CA GLY A 46 2.63 13.03 6.43
C GLY A 46 1.44 12.59 7.28
N MET A 47 0.38 13.40 7.25
CA MET A 47 -0.92 13.13 7.88
C MET A 47 -1.71 12.04 7.14
N VAL A 48 -1.49 11.91 5.82
CA VAL A 48 -2.08 10.84 5.02
C VAL A 48 -1.11 9.67 4.93
N GLN A 49 -1.60 8.48 5.26
CA GLN A 49 -0.94 7.21 5.06
C GLN A 49 -1.84 6.38 4.13
N LEU A 50 -1.67 6.55 2.82
CA LEU A 50 -2.57 5.94 1.84
C LEU A 50 -2.12 4.51 1.53
N SER A 51 -2.79 3.52 2.14
CA SER A 51 -2.32 2.13 2.19
C SER A 51 -3.44 1.11 1.92
N PRO A 52 -3.11 -0.09 1.39
CA PRO A 52 -4.04 -1.21 1.31
C PRO A 52 -4.51 -1.72 2.68
N GLU A 53 -5.76 -2.17 2.72
CA GLU A 53 -6.39 -2.91 3.83
C GLU A 53 -6.59 -4.36 3.41
N THR A 54 -5.96 -5.33 4.09
CA THR A 54 -6.06 -6.76 3.74
C THR A 54 -7.12 -7.51 4.51
N ASN A 55 -7.70 -6.91 5.56
CA ASN A 55 -8.83 -7.47 6.29
C ASN A 55 -9.65 -6.40 6.99
N GLN A 56 -10.92 -6.72 7.28
CA GLN A 56 -11.81 -5.88 8.07
C GLN A 56 -12.23 -6.67 9.31
N VAL A 57 -11.45 -6.55 10.38
CA VAL A 57 -11.69 -7.29 11.62
C VAL A 57 -12.36 -6.40 12.65
N ALA A 58 -13.59 -6.73 13.01
CA ALA A 58 -14.33 -5.99 14.02
C ALA A 58 -13.60 -6.02 15.37
N TYR A 59 -13.51 -4.85 16.03
CA TYR A 59 -12.92 -4.70 17.37
C TYR A 59 -13.59 -5.61 18.41
N ALA A 60 -14.91 -5.74 18.34
CA ALA A 60 -15.70 -6.58 19.23
C ALA A 60 -16.69 -7.44 18.46
N ILE A 61 -16.87 -8.67 18.94
CA ILE A 61 -17.89 -9.62 18.47
C ILE A 61 -18.74 -9.96 19.70
N ASP A 62 -20.07 -9.78 19.58
CA ASP A 62 -21.03 -10.00 20.67
C ASP A 62 -20.65 -9.27 21.97
N GLY A 63 -20.13 -8.05 21.84
CA GLY A 63 -19.73 -7.19 22.96
C GLY A 63 -18.42 -7.58 23.65
N LYS A 64 -17.67 -8.55 23.12
CA LYS A 64 -16.36 -8.97 23.64
C LYS A 64 -15.24 -8.60 22.69
N TYR A 65 -14.08 -8.25 23.25
CA TYR A 65 -12.88 -7.97 22.47
C TYR A 65 -12.53 -9.15 21.55
N ASN A 66 -12.29 -8.83 20.28
CA ASN A 66 -11.86 -9.78 19.28
C ASN A 66 -10.32 -9.78 19.18
N PRO A 67 -9.62 -10.82 19.64
CA PRO A 67 -8.16 -10.84 19.63
C PRO A 67 -7.55 -10.79 18.23
N GLU A 68 -8.30 -11.20 17.20
CA GLU A 68 -7.83 -11.13 15.80
C GLU A 68 -7.60 -9.68 15.34
N THR A 69 -8.27 -8.70 15.95
CA THR A 69 -8.08 -7.28 15.60
C THR A 69 -6.64 -6.83 15.83
N TYR A 70 -5.95 -7.43 16.82
CA TYR A 70 -4.54 -7.15 17.10
C TYR A 70 -3.63 -7.47 15.93
N ARG A 71 -3.99 -8.49 15.13
CA ARG A 71 -3.23 -8.87 13.94
C ARG A 71 -3.32 -7.79 12.84
N TYR A 72 -4.28 -6.88 12.89
CA TYR A 72 -4.55 -5.90 11.84
C TYR A 72 -4.40 -4.45 12.31
N CYS A 73 -3.50 -4.18 13.28
CA CYS A 73 -3.30 -2.84 13.83
C CYS A 73 -2.95 -1.75 12.79
N SER A 74 -2.33 -2.12 11.68
CA SER A 74 -1.97 -1.24 10.57
C SER A 74 -2.77 -1.50 9.29
N GLY A 75 -3.85 -2.28 9.38
CA GLY A 75 -4.72 -2.59 8.24
C GLY A 75 -4.20 -3.66 7.27
N TYR A 76 -2.90 -3.91 7.24
CA TYR A 76 -2.25 -4.78 6.27
C TYR A 76 -1.45 -5.92 6.92
N GLN A 77 -1.61 -7.13 6.39
CA GLN A 77 -0.77 -8.29 6.70
C GLN A 77 -0.16 -8.88 5.43
N TYR A 78 1.18 -9.02 5.44
CA TYR A 78 1.92 -9.47 4.26
C TYR A 78 1.50 -10.85 3.72
N ASP A 79 1.09 -11.78 4.59
CA ASP A 79 0.71 -13.13 4.14
C ASP A 79 -0.71 -13.20 3.57
N ASP A 80 -1.51 -12.15 3.71
CA ASP A 80 -2.86 -12.10 3.16
C ASP A 80 -2.83 -11.92 1.63
N LYS A 81 -3.88 -12.41 0.98
CA LYS A 81 -4.00 -12.52 -0.49
C LYS A 81 -5.18 -11.75 -1.06
N ILE A 82 -5.80 -10.90 -0.23
CA ILE A 82 -6.94 -10.09 -0.60
C ILE A 82 -6.73 -8.65 -0.14
N ILE A 83 -7.37 -7.71 -0.85
CA ILE A 83 -7.45 -6.30 -0.51
C ILE A 83 -8.93 -5.92 -0.47
N PHE A 84 -9.36 -5.34 0.64
CA PHE A 84 -10.68 -4.74 0.81
C PHE A 84 -10.73 -3.31 0.28
N GLY A 85 -9.58 -2.65 0.13
CA GLY A 85 -9.49 -1.33 -0.48
C GLY A 85 -8.29 -0.57 0.02
N PHE A 86 -8.32 0.74 -0.17
CA PHE A 86 -7.25 1.64 0.20
C PHE A 86 -7.80 2.76 1.07
N SER A 87 -7.37 2.82 2.32
CA SER A 87 -7.78 3.84 3.31
C SER A 87 -6.66 4.88 3.48
N HIS A 88 -7.01 6.03 4.07
CA HIS A 88 -6.17 7.23 4.04
C HIS A 88 -5.38 7.49 5.34
N THR A 89 -5.71 6.78 6.42
CA THR A 89 -5.17 7.01 7.76
C THR A 89 -4.73 5.69 8.38
N HIS A 90 -3.51 5.62 8.90
CA HIS A 90 -2.96 4.41 9.51
C HIS A 90 -1.96 4.73 10.62
N PHE A 91 -1.96 3.91 11.67
CA PHE A 91 -0.86 3.88 12.62
C PHE A 91 0.25 2.92 12.17
N SER A 92 1.49 3.24 12.53
CA SER A 92 2.68 2.43 12.22
C SER A 92 3.34 1.94 13.50
N GLY A 93 3.43 0.62 13.67
CA GLY A 93 4.13 -0.03 14.79
C GLY A 93 3.37 -0.04 16.11
N VAL A 94 2.04 0.15 16.09
CA VAL A 94 1.22 0.22 17.30
C VAL A 94 0.71 -1.15 17.74
N GLY A 95 0.34 -1.27 19.03
CA GLY A 95 -0.26 -2.47 19.61
C GLY A 95 -1.79 -2.44 19.69
N HIS A 96 -2.44 -1.52 18.99
CA HIS A 96 -3.89 -1.44 18.93
C HIS A 96 -4.36 -0.93 17.56
N SER A 97 -5.46 -1.48 17.05
CA SER A 97 -6.06 -1.10 15.78
C SER A 97 -6.99 0.09 15.95
N ASP A 98 -6.81 1.11 15.12
CA ASP A 98 -7.72 2.24 14.91
C ASP A 98 -7.40 2.84 13.52
N LEU A 99 -8.09 3.91 13.13
CA LEU A 99 -7.99 4.53 11.80
C LEU A 99 -8.48 3.57 10.70
N GLY A 100 -7.85 3.57 9.52
CA GLY A 100 -8.40 2.90 8.33
C GLY A 100 -9.54 3.69 7.70
N ASP A 101 -9.53 5.02 7.85
CA ASP A 101 -10.63 5.90 7.43
C ASP A 101 -10.65 6.14 5.92
N PHE A 102 -11.86 6.38 5.39
CA PHE A 102 -12.11 6.69 3.98
C PHE A 102 -11.59 5.59 3.03
N LEU A 103 -12.14 4.40 3.17
CA LEU A 103 -11.82 3.25 2.33
C LEU A 103 -12.33 3.46 0.89
N MET A 104 -11.42 3.40 -0.07
CA MET A 104 -11.72 3.47 -1.50
C MET A 104 -11.37 2.14 -2.17
N MET A 105 -12.34 1.52 -2.84
CA MET A 105 -12.14 0.29 -3.59
C MET A 105 -12.60 0.48 -5.05
N PRO A 106 -11.70 0.45 -6.04
CA PRO A 106 -12.11 0.48 -7.44
C PRO A 106 -12.63 -0.91 -7.86
N THR A 107 -13.81 -0.94 -8.47
CA THR A 107 -14.43 -2.18 -8.97
C THR A 107 -14.95 -1.95 -10.39
N ASN A 108 -15.19 -3.03 -11.14
CA ASN A 108 -15.94 -3.00 -12.38
C ASN A 108 -16.97 -4.15 -12.42
N GLY A 109 -17.94 -4.06 -13.32
CA GLY A 109 -19.03 -5.03 -13.41
C GLY A 109 -20.11 -4.81 -12.34
N LYS A 110 -20.74 -5.90 -11.88
CA LYS A 110 -21.87 -5.83 -10.95
C LYS A 110 -21.45 -5.20 -9.62
N LEU A 111 -22.13 -4.11 -9.24
CA LEU A 111 -21.94 -3.46 -7.94
C LEU A 111 -22.22 -4.43 -6.79
N ASN A 112 -21.25 -4.56 -5.89
CA ASN A 112 -21.38 -5.25 -4.62
C ASN A 112 -21.05 -4.26 -3.49
N LEU A 113 -21.95 -4.13 -2.53
CA LEU A 113 -21.79 -3.21 -1.41
C LEU A 113 -21.23 -3.90 -0.17
N GLU A 114 -21.21 -5.23 -0.18
CA GLU A 114 -20.68 -6.01 0.93
C GLU A 114 -19.19 -6.29 0.73
N PRO A 115 -18.37 -6.15 1.78
CA PRO A 115 -16.93 -6.39 1.70
C PRO A 115 -16.61 -7.84 1.34
N GLY A 116 -17.45 -8.78 1.76
CA GLY A 116 -17.22 -10.22 1.62
C GLY A 116 -16.40 -10.78 2.79
N LYS A 117 -16.20 -12.10 2.77
CA LYS A 117 -15.39 -12.81 3.77
C LYS A 117 -13.99 -13.05 3.23
N ALA A 118 -12.99 -12.85 4.08
CA ALA A 118 -11.59 -12.95 3.71
C ALA A 118 -11.17 -14.35 3.21
N ASP A 119 -11.81 -15.38 3.74
CA ASP A 119 -11.55 -16.79 3.42
C ASP A 119 -12.41 -17.32 2.26
N VAL A 120 -13.34 -16.51 1.74
CA VAL A 120 -14.26 -16.91 0.65
C VAL A 120 -14.02 -16.02 -0.57
N PRO A 121 -13.38 -16.54 -1.64
CA PRO A 121 -13.17 -15.80 -2.88
C PRO A 121 -14.48 -15.29 -3.47
N LYS A 122 -14.46 -14.05 -4.01
CA LYS A 122 -15.61 -13.43 -4.72
C LYS A 122 -16.91 -13.34 -3.90
N SER A 123 -16.80 -13.31 -2.58
CA SER A 123 -17.97 -13.18 -1.68
C SER A 123 -18.41 -11.74 -1.46
N GLY A 124 -17.66 -10.76 -1.96
CA GLY A 124 -17.87 -9.32 -1.74
C GLY A 124 -17.21 -8.47 -2.81
N TYR A 125 -16.95 -7.20 -2.49
CA TYR A 125 -16.16 -6.29 -3.32
C TYR A 125 -14.64 -6.47 -3.17
N HIS A 126 -14.16 -7.24 -2.18
CA HIS A 126 -12.72 -7.46 -2.02
C HIS A 126 -12.13 -8.10 -3.27
N SER A 127 -10.85 -7.85 -3.50
CA SER A 127 -10.13 -8.42 -4.64
C SER A 127 -8.95 -9.24 -4.17
N GLN A 128 -8.76 -10.39 -4.80
CA GLN A 128 -7.51 -11.12 -4.73
C GLN A 128 -6.36 -10.30 -5.32
N PHE A 129 -5.16 -10.50 -4.79
CA PHE A 129 -3.93 -9.93 -5.34
C PHE A 129 -2.73 -10.85 -5.10
N SER A 130 -1.61 -10.56 -5.75
CA SER A 130 -0.37 -11.31 -5.60
C SER A 130 0.82 -10.42 -5.25
N LYS A 131 1.78 -10.96 -4.50
CA LYS A 131 3.06 -10.26 -4.21
C LYS A 131 3.94 -10.03 -5.44
N ILE A 132 3.68 -10.74 -6.53
CA ILE A 132 4.40 -10.56 -7.80
C ILE A 132 4.00 -9.23 -8.46
N THR A 133 2.73 -8.84 -8.30
CA THR A 133 2.14 -7.63 -8.88
C THR A 133 2.05 -6.48 -7.89
N GLU A 134 2.51 -6.68 -6.65
CA GLU A 134 2.54 -5.66 -5.60
C GLU A 134 3.93 -5.03 -5.48
N LYS A 135 3.99 -3.70 -5.43
CA LYS A 135 5.24 -2.92 -5.32
C LYS A 135 5.03 -1.75 -4.38
N ALA A 136 6.07 -1.45 -3.60
CA ALA A 136 6.09 -0.27 -2.73
C ALA A 136 7.47 0.36 -2.73
N SER A 137 7.51 1.69 -2.61
CA SER A 137 8.72 2.49 -2.41
C SER A 137 8.36 3.76 -1.62
N PRO A 138 9.32 4.53 -1.08
CA PRO A 138 8.99 5.76 -0.35
C PRO A 138 8.06 6.68 -1.14
N GLY A 139 6.86 6.93 -0.59
CA GLY A 139 5.83 7.79 -1.19
C GLY A 139 5.00 7.15 -2.32
N PHE A 140 5.12 5.85 -2.60
CA PHE A 140 4.40 5.19 -3.68
C PHE A 140 4.05 3.72 -3.39
N TYR A 141 2.83 3.32 -3.75
CA TYR A 141 2.36 1.93 -3.70
C TYR A 141 1.64 1.57 -5.01
N GLU A 142 1.83 0.36 -5.52
CA GLU A 142 1.14 -0.19 -6.68
C GLU A 142 0.74 -1.64 -6.44
N VAL A 143 -0.44 -2.03 -6.90
CA VAL A 143 -0.89 -3.43 -6.90
C VAL A 143 -1.84 -3.72 -8.06
N MET A 144 -1.88 -4.97 -8.53
CA MET A 144 -2.94 -5.46 -9.41
C MET A 144 -4.07 -6.08 -8.56
N LEU A 145 -5.30 -5.63 -8.78
CA LEU A 145 -6.51 -6.21 -8.22
C LEU A 145 -7.01 -7.29 -9.19
N ASP A 146 -6.66 -8.54 -8.92
CA ASP A 146 -6.76 -9.65 -9.87
C ASP A 146 -8.21 -9.97 -10.24
N ASP A 147 -9.15 -9.84 -9.31
CA ASP A 147 -10.58 -10.12 -9.59
C ASP A 147 -11.22 -9.10 -10.55
N TYR A 148 -10.66 -7.88 -10.63
CA TYR A 148 -11.17 -6.81 -11.47
C TYR A 148 -10.28 -6.50 -12.69
N GLY A 149 -9.06 -7.03 -12.71
CA GLY A 149 -8.04 -6.64 -13.69
C GLY A 149 -7.69 -5.15 -13.64
N ILE A 150 -7.81 -4.52 -12.46
CA ILE A 150 -7.56 -3.09 -12.26
C ILE A 150 -6.18 -2.91 -11.63
N LYS A 151 -5.34 -2.08 -12.24
CA LYS A 151 -4.08 -1.65 -11.62
C LYS A 151 -4.33 -0.42 -10.75
N ALA A 152 -4.03 -0.52 -9.46
CA ALA A 152 -4.10 0.59 -8.52
C ALA A 152 -2.71 1.16 -8.23
N GLU A 153 -2.57 2.47 -8.32
CA GLU A 153 -1.33 3.21 -8.05
C GLU A 153 -1.65 4.37 -7.11
N LEU A 154 -0.92 4.47 -6.02
CA LEU A 154 -1.18 5.39 -4.91
C LEU A 154 0.06 6.22 -4.61
N THR A 155 -0.13 7.51 -4.37
CA THR A 155 0.91 8.39 -3.82
C THR A 155 0.29 9.39 -2.85
N ALA A 156 1.09 10.00 -1.99
CA ALA A 156 0.60 10.95 -1.00
C ALA A 156 1.56 12.12 -0.82
N SER A 157 0.97 13.29 -0.59
CA SER A 157 1.64 14.46 -0.01
C SER A 157 1.41 14.49 1.51
N ASP A 158 1.81 15.58 2.17
CA ASP A 158 1.61 15.75 3.61
C ASP A 158 0.16 15.57 4.07
N ARG A 159 -0.85 15.92 3.25
CA ARG A 159 -2.28 15.92 3.64
C ARG A 159 -3.24 15.46 2.54
N VAL A 160 -2.74 15.01 1.41
CA VAL A 160 -3.56 14.62 0.24
C VAL A 160 -3.06 13.30 -0.30
N GLY A 161 -3.98 12.34 -0.47
CA GLY A 161 -3.78 11.10 -1.20
C GLY A 161 -4.19 11.25 -2.66
N PHE A 162 -3.43 10.64 -3.57
CA PHE A 162 -3.74 10.58 -5.00
C PHE A 162 -3.86 9.13 -5.43
N HIS A 163 -4.95 8.83 -6.14
CA HIS A 163 -5.22 7.52 -6.70
C HIS A 163 -5.17 7.58 -8.23
N ARG A 164 -4.50 6.61 -8.85
CA ARG A 164 -4.61 6.33 -10.28
C ARG A 164 -5.03 4.88 -10.45
N TYR A 165 -6.14 4.68 -11.16
CA TYR A 165 -6.68 3.37 -11.47
C TYR A 165 -6.66 3.15 -12.98
N THR A 166 -6.02 2.07 -13.41
CA THR A 166 -6.03 1.63 -14.81
C THR A 166 -7.02 0.50 -14.95
N PHE A 167 -8.15 0.77 -15.61
CA PHE A 167 -9.21 -0.22 -15.83
C PHE A 167 -8.97 -1.02 -17.11
N PRO A 168 -9.40 -2.29 -17.14
CA PRO A 168 -9.47 -3.02 -18.41
C PRO A 168 -10.56 -2.41 -19.28
N LYS A 169 -10.51 -2.71 -20.59
CA LYS A 169 -11.61 -2.36 -21.49
C LYS A 169 -12.87 -3.11 -21.05
N SER A 170 -13.96 -2.39 -20.75
CA SER A 170 -15.23 -2.97 -20.30
C SER A 170 -16.41 -2.39 -21.08
N SER A 171 -17.50 -3.16 -21.21
CA SER A 171 -18.82 -2.70 -21.68
C SER A 171 -19.77 -2.30 -20.56
N GLU A 172 -19.41 -2.59 -19.32
CA GLU A 172 -20.16 -2.23 -18.11
C GLU A 172 -19.20 -1.47 -17.19
N SER A 173 -19.42 -0.16 -17.08
CA SER A 173 -18.67 0.76 -16.20
C SER A 173 -19.43 1.01 -14.91
#